data_AF-A0A2E5FHD9-F1
#
_entry.id   AF-A0A2E5FHD9-F1
#
_cell.length_a   1.000
_cell.length_b   1.000
_cell.length_c   1.000
_cell.angle_alpha   90.00
_cell.angle_beta   90.00
_cell.angle_gamma   90.00
#
_symmetry.space_group_name_H-M   'P 1'
#
loop_
_entity.id
_entity.type
_entity.pdbx_description
1 polymer ?
#
loop_
_entity_poly.entity_id
_entity_poly.type
_entity_poly.pdbx_seq_one_letter_code
_entity_poly.pdbx_strand_id
1 'polypeptide(L)'
;MPSNLGLVECVPNFSEGRSEEKINQIISVIKSVTGVEVKDVDMGSDTNRTVVTFVGNPEAVKEAAFLSVKKASEIIDMRKHSGAHPRMGTTDVCPFVPVDNISMEDCILIANEVGKRIGEELKIPVYLYEEAAKSKERSNLANVRQGEYEGLKDRVSNPQWKPDYGPFSFNEKSGATAVGAREFLIAWNINLNTTDRKYANDIAYELRERGRWKREGNTEPFYYKGKVVNFPEDGRHPCGNDDYVADSFEELSSHYKNKYGKNLEERYKSLQINKEKPSGPVFKDGKFDHVKAIGWVIDEYKKSQISMNLTNYKISPPHLIYEEAIKEANKRGIMITGSEIVGLIPYQSIKEAGVFYLRKMKKSTGLPSLDIVENGIQSLGLRDVSPFEIEEKVLGLPLMNGELVNKQTFDFVDEVSRDTPAPGGGSVAALAGSLGAALGTMVANLSVGKSKFDDDYEKLCKISETGQMIKDSLLKAVDEDTNAFDSVIEAMRMPKDTKEEKETRSRMMQEGYKKATDVPLQTVKQCLAALRICCEISEIMDAGMASDVGSGALLAKAGAESAGLNVKINLKEIKDEKFKKIFESKLNEFLKESNELCETTLLNVNKKI
;
A
#
# COMPACT_ATOMS: atom_id res chain seq x y z
N MET A 1 -8.07 4.95 -16.65
CA MET A 1 -8.24 3.48 -16.49
C MET A 1 -9.46 3.23 -15.62
N PRO A 2 -10.25 2.15 -15.82
CA PRO A 2 -11.39 1.87 -14.94
C PRO A 2 -10.87 1.73 -13.51
N SER A 3 -11.38 2.56 -12.60
CA SER A 3 -10.92 2.72 -11.22
C SER A 3 -11.26 1.53 -10.30
N ASN A 4 -11.38 0.32 -10.85
CA ASN A 4 -11.89 -0.86 -10.14
C ASN A 4 -11.12 -2.15 -10.49
N LEU A 5 -10.05 -2.04 -11.28
CA LEU A 5 -9.11 -3.13 -11.52
C LEU A 5 -7.96 -2.90 -10.52
N GLY A 6 -7.85 -3.76 -9.50
CA GLY A 6 -6.86 -3.58 -8.44
C GLY A 6 -5.42 -3.51 -8.97
N LEU A 7 -4.50 -2.99 -8.17
CA LEU A 7 -3.11 -2.73 -8.52
C LEU A 7 -2.18 -3.79 -7.89
N VAL A 8 -1.36 -4.41 -8.73
CA VAL A 8 -0.35 -5.40 -8.34
C VAL A 8 1.02 -4.89 -8.72
N GLU A 9 1.98 -5.03 -7.83
CA GLU A 9 3.40 -4.83 -8.11
C GLU A 9 4.06 -6.18 -8.43
N CYS A 10 4.93 -6.20 -9.43
CA CYS A 10 5.81 -7.31 -9.71
C CYS A 10 7.27 -6.85 -9.72
N VAL A 11 8.13 -7.60 -9.04
CA VAL A 11 9.53 -7.21 -8.80
C VAL A 11 10.52 -8.30 -9.24
N PRO A 12 10.59 -8.68 -10.53
CA PRO A 12 11.50 -9.71 -10.98
C PRO A 12 12.97 -9.32 -10.82
N ASN A 13 13.77 -10.31 -10.41
CA ASN A 13 15.22 -10.25 -10.31
C ASN A 13 15.85 -11.01 -11.47
N PHE A 14 16.51 -10.29 -12.37
CA PHE A 14 17.22 -10.86 -13.51
C PHE A 14 18.71 -11.00 -13.22
N SER A 15 19.29 -12.14 -13.59
CA SER A 15 20.73 -12.44 -13.45
C SER A 15 21.54 -11.78 -14.56
N GLU A 16 21.49 -10.45 -14.63
CA GLU A 16 22.28 -9.59 -15.50
C GLU A 16 22.30 -8.20 -14.86
N GLY A 17 23.47 -7.61 -14.67
CA GLY A 17 23.61 -6.24 -14.12
C GLY A 17 24.69 -5.41 -14.80
N ARG A 18 25.29 -5.93 -15.88
CA ARG A 18 26.42 -5.30 -16.59
C ARG A 18 26.06 -4.89 -18.02
N SER A 19 25.11 -5.59 -18.65
CA SER A 19 24.64 -5.29 -20.00
C SER A 19 23.31 -4.54 -19.98
N GLU A 20 23.38 -3.23 -20.15
CA GLU A 20 22.21 -2.36 -20.28
C GLU A 20 21.36 -2.73 -21.50
N GLU A 21 22.00 -3.12 -22.62
CA GLU A 21 21.32 -3.57 -23.83
C GLU A 21 20.36 -4.74 -23.56
N LYS A 22 20.80 -5.77 -22.84
CA LYS A 22 19.95 -6.92 -22.49
C LYS A 22 18.80 -6.52 -21.57
N ILE A 23 19.07 -5.66 -20.59
CA ILE A 23 18.04 -5.17 -19.67
C ILE A 23 17.00 -4.34 -20.41
N ASN A 24 17.42 -3.47 -21.34
CA ASN A 24 16.51 -2.71 -22.19
C ASN A 24 15.62 -3.60 -23.07
N GLN A 25 16.13 -4.73 -23.56
CA GLN A 25 15.30 -5.71 -24.26
C GLN A 25 14.21 -6.32 -23.36
N ILE A 26 14.52 -6.62 -22.09
CA ILE A 26 13.54 -7.13 -21.12
C ILE A 26 12.50 -6.04 -20.81
N ILE A 27 12.94 -4.80 -20.54
CA ILE A 27 12.07 -3.66 -20.24
C ILE A 27 11.14 -3.35 -21.41
N SER A 28 11.64 -3.40 -22.65
CA SER A 28 10.82 -3.15 -23.85
C SER A 28 9.65 -4.12 -23.95
N VAL A 29 9.85 -5.38 -23.58
CA VAL A 29 8.79 -6.39 -23.55
C VAL A 29 7.77 -6.09 -22.44
N ILE A 30 8.22 -5.70 -21.25
CA ILE A 30 7.31 -5.30 -20.15
C ILE A 30 6.46 -4.09 -20.58
N LYS A 31 7.08 -3.05 -21.14
CA LYS A 31 6.40 -1.83 -21.61
C LYS A 31 5.46 -2.07 -22.81
N SER A 32 5.62 -3.18 -23.53
CA SER A 32 4.72 -3.53 -24.64
C SER A 32 3.33 -4.00 -24.17
N VAL A 33 3.21 -4.40 -22.90
CA VAL A 33 1.94 -4.86 -22.34
C VAL A 33 1.09 -3.66 -21.91
N THR A 34 -0.08 -3.52 -22.51
CA THR A 34 -1.01 -2.43 -22.18
C THR A 34 -1.50 -2.58 -20.74
N GLY A 35 -1.44 -1.48 -19.97
CA GLY A 35 -1.86 -1.46 -18.56
C GLY A 35 -0.76 -1.82 -17.56
N VAL A 36 0.51 -1.88 -18.00
CA VAL A 36 1.69 -1.97 -17.13
C VAL A 36 2.50 -0.68 -17.20
N GLU A 37 3.02 -0.26 -16.05
CA GLU A 37 3.95 0.85 -15.92
C GLU A 37 5.21 0.37 -15.20
N VAL A 38 6.37 0.55 -15.84
CA VAL A 38 7.68 0.28 -15.20
C VAL A 38 8.01 1.45 -14.29
N LYS A 39 8.20 1.18 -12.99
CA LYS A 39 8.45 2.18 -11.95
C LYS A 39 9.92 2.35 -11.63
N ASP A 40 10.68 1.26 -11.60
CA ASP A 40 12.09 1.30 -11.21
C ASP A 40 12.91 0.21 -11.90
N VAL A 41 14.20 0.48 -12.12
CA VAL A 41 15.17 -0.44 -12.71
C VAL A 41 16.50 -0.24 -11.98
N ASP A 42 16.78 -1.12 -11.01
CA ASP A 42 18.01 -1.07 -10.21
C ASP A 42 19.03 -2.08 -10.76
N MET A 43 20.02 -1.58 -11.49
CA MET A 43 21.11 -2.38 -12.08
C MET A 43 22.33 -2.40 -11.16
N GLY A 44 22.69 -3.58 -10.66
CA GLY A 44 23.90 -3.80 -9.88
C GLY A 44 25.01 -4.50 -10.67
N SER A 45 26.06 -3.76 -11.04
CA SER A 45 27.22 -4.31 -11.78
C SER A 45 27.99 -5.38 -10.98
N ASP A 46 28.22 -5.13 -9.69
CA ASP A 46 28.97 -6.02 -8.80
C ASP A 46 28.17 -7.26 -8.40
N THR A 47 26.88 -7.07 -8.12
CA THR A 47 25.93 -8.15 -7.85
C THR A 47 25.59 -8.94 -9.13
N ASN A 48 25.86 -8.35 -10.30
CA ASN A 48 25.48 -8.83 -11.63
C ASN A 48 23.99 -9.25 -11.68
N ARG A 49 23.14 -8.36 -11.14
CA ARG A 49 21.70 -8.55 -10.99
C ARG A 49 20.99 -7.23 -11.29
N THR A 50 19.85 -7.31 -11.94
CA THR A 50 18.93 -6.19 -12.11
C THR A 50 17.61 -6.51 -11.44
N VAL A 51 17.13 -5.59 -10.61
CA VAL A 51 15.77 -5.61 -10.06
C VAL A 51 14.91 -4.69 -10.92
N VAL A 52 13.83 -5.22 -11.49
CA VAL A 52 12.87 -4.39 -12.23
C VAL A 52 11.59 -4.36 -11.42
N THR A 53 11.03 -3.18 -11.24
CA THR A 53 9.75 -2.98 -10.55
C THR A 53 8.74 -2.43 -11.55
N PHE A 54 7.61 -3.12 -11.70
CA PHE A 54 6.51 -2.63 -12.52
C PHE A 54 5.17 -2.92 -11.86
N VAL A 55 4.18 -2.09 -12.19
CA VAL A 55 2.84 -2.15 -11.60
C VAL A 55 1.77 -2.15 -12.67
N GLY A 56 0.62 -2.73 -12.36
CA GLY A 56 -0.52 -2.75 -13.28
C GLY A 56 -1.67 -3.57 -12.72
N ASN A 57 -2.71 -3.73 -13.53
CA ASN A 57 -3.80 -4.64 -13.18
C ASN A 57 -3.33 -6.12 -13.23
N PRO A 58 -4.01 -7.06 -12.54
CA PRO A 58 -3.60 -8.46 -12.46
C PRO A 58 -3.30 -9.12 -13.80
N GLU A 59 -4.15 -8.96 -14.81
CA GLU A 59 -3.97 -9.61 -16.11
C GLU A 59 -2.75 -9.06 -16.86
N ALA A 60 -2.58 -7.74 -16.87
CA ALA A 60 -1.46 -7.10 -17.52
C ALA A 60 -0.13 -7.45 -16.83
N VAL A 61 -0.11 -7.49 -15.50
CA VAL A 61 1.07 -7.87 -14.71
C VAL A 61 1.45 -9.33 -14.92
N LYS A 62 0.47 -10.25 -14.97
CA LYS A 62 0.72 -11.67 -15.31
C LYS A 62 1.43 -11.83 -16.64
N GLU A 63 0.92 -11.15 -17.67
CA GLU A 63 1.46 -11.26 -19.02
C GLU A 63 2.86 -10.62 -19.12
N ALA A 64 3.05 -9.43 -18.55
CA ALA A 64 4.36 -8.78 -18.53
C ALA A 64 5.41 -9.61 -17.77
N ALA A 65 5.04 -10.18 -16.62
CA ALA A 65 5.93 -11.06 -15.86
C ALA A 65 6.38 -12.26 -16.69
N PHE A 66 5.43 -13.00 -17.28
CA PHE A 66 5.73 -14.16 -18.12
C PHE A 66 6.63 -13.80 -19.31
N LEU A 67 6.27 -12.74 -20.05
CA LEU A 67 7.04 -12.31 -21.23
C LEU A 67 8.45 -11.84 -20.85
N SER A 68 8.61 -11.18 -19.70
CA SER A 68 9.92 -10.76 -19.20
C SER A 68 10.82 -11.96 -18.85
N VAL A 69 10.28 -12.99 -18.20
CA VAL A 69 10.99 -14.25 -17.90
C VAL A 69 11.37 -14.98 -19.18
N LYS A 70 10.44 -15.05 -20.14
CA LYS A 70 10.71 -15.62 -21.47
C LYS A 70 11.88 -14.90 -22.14
N LYS A 71 11.83 -13.56 -22.23
CA LYS A 71 12.89 -12.77 -22.84
C LYS A 71 14.24 -12.96 -22.13
N ALA A 72 14.25 -12.97 -20.80
CA ALA A 72 15.45 -13.22 -20.01
C ALA A 72 16.07 -14.61 -20.32
N SER A 73 15.24 -15.65 -20.47
CA SER A 73 15.69 -17.01 -20.82
C SER A 73 16.25 -17.14 -22.26
N GLU A 74 15.87 -16.21 -23.16
CA GLU A 74 16.38 -16.16 -24.52
C GLU A 74 17.79 -15.54 -24.55
N ILE A 75 18.00 -14.45 -23.81
CA ILE A 75 19.18 -13.56 -23.93
C ILE A 75 20.24 -13.73 -22.82
N ILE A 76 19.90 -14.35 -21.69
CA ILE A 76 20.83 -14.63 -20.58
C ILE A 76 21.20 -16.13 -20.62
N ASP A 77 22.47 -16.44 -20.32
CA ASP A 77 23.00 -17.81 -20.25
C ASP A 77 23.70 -18.02 -18.91
N MET A 78 23.07 -18.79 -18.02
CA MET A 78 23.56 -19.01 -16.65
C MET A 78 24.93 -19.71 -16.60
N ARG A 79 25.29 -20.47 -17.62
CA ARG A 79 26.61 -21.14 -17.71
C ARG A 79 27.77 -20.14 -17.75
N LYS A 80 27.50 -18.89 -18.13
CA LYS A 80 28.46 -17.79 -18.21
C LYS A 80 28.25 -16.73 -17.12
N HIS A 81 27.26 -16.91 -16.25
CA HIS A 81 26.90 -15.93 -15.24
C HIS A 81 27.67 -16.16 -13.94
N SER A 82 28.26 -15.08 -13.43
CA SER A 82 28.79 -14.99 -12.06
C SER A 82 28.53 -13.60 -11.50
N GLY A 83 28.28 -13.52 -10.20
CA GLY A 83 27.97 -12.27 -9.50
C GLY A 83 28.09 -12.46 -7.98
N ALA A 84 28.25 -11.35 -7.24
CA ALA A 84 28.39 -11.41 -5.79
C ALA A 84 27.08 -11.75 -5.05
N HIS A 85 25.94 -11.72 -5.74
CA HIS A 85 24.63 -12.00 -5.15
C HIS A 85 24.16 -13.44 -5.46
N PRO A 86 23.65 -14.19 -4.48
CA PRO A 86 23.10 -15.52 -4.70
C PRO A 86 22.02 -15.56 -5.77
N ARG A 87 22.10 -16.54 -6.67
CA ARG A 87 21.22 -16.67 -7.84
C ARG A 87 21.04 -18.13 -8.25
N MET A 88 19.88 -18.50 -8.77
CA MET A 88 19.66 -19.86 -9.30
C MET A 88 19.13 -19.92 -10.75
N GLY A 89 18.82 -18.78 -11.37
CA GLY A 89 18.36 -18.78 -12.77
C GLY A 89 18.44 -17.42 -13.45
N THR A 90 18.16 -17.41 -14.76
CA THR A 90 18.15 -16.20 -15.61
C THR A 90 17.18 -15.15 -15.08
N THR A 91 15.97 -15.59 -14.72
CA THR A 91 15.14 -14.91 -13.73
C THR A 91 15.21 -15.71 -12.45
N ASP A 92 15.81 -15.12 -11.44
CA ASP A 92 16.07 -15.78 -10.17
C ASP A 92 14.81 -15.82 -9.30
N VAL A 93 14.14 -14.67 -9.16
CA VAL A 93 12.88 -14.54 -8.40
C VAL A 93 11.91 -13.61 -9.11
N CYS A 94 10.62 -13.94 -9.10
CA CYS A 94 9.53 -13.15 -9.65
C CYS A 94 8.37 -13.08 -8.62
N PRO A 95 8.38 -12.12 -7.68
CA PRO A 95 7.31 -11.94 -6.71
C PRO A 95 6.16 -11.08 -7.25
N PHE A 96 4.97 -11.31 -6.69
CA PHE A 96 3.80 -10.46 -6.82
C PHE A 96 3.41 -9.89 -5.45
N VAL A 97 3.08 -8.60 -5.41
CA VAL A 97 2.84 -7.86 -4.18
C VAL A 97 1.51 -7.11 -4.29
N PRO A 98 0.62 -7.22 -3.29
CA PRO A 98 -0.64 -6.48 -3.29
C PRO A 98 -0.37 -4.99 -3.00
N VAL A 99 -0.94 -4.11 -3.82
CA VAL A 99 -0.75 -2.65 -3.68
C VAL A 99 -2.05 -1.95 -3.31
N ASP A 100 -3.06 -2.02 -4.18
CA ASP A 100 -4.36 -1.37 -3.97
C ASP A 100 -5.49 -2.27 -4.46
N ASN A 101 -6.53 -2.45 -3.64
CA ASN A 101 -7.70 -3.27 -3.97
C ASN A 101 -7.38 -4.69 -4.51
N ILE A 102 -6.28 -5.29 -4.02
CA ILE A 102 -5.84 -6.65 -4.31
C ILE A 102 -5.49 -7.35 -2.99
N SER A 103 -5.94 -8.59 -2.83
CA SER A 103 -5.60 -9.41 -1.66
C SER A 103 -4.31 -10.21 -1.86
N MET A 104 -3.74 -10.71 -0.77
CA MET A 104 -2.63 -11.67 -0.87
C MET A 104 -3.05 -12.95 -1.60
N GLU A 105 -4.30 -13.39 -1.44
CA GLU A 105 -4.85 -14.58 -2.12
C GLU A 105 -4.85 -14.40 -3.65
N ASP A 106 -5.23 -13.22 -4.14
CA ASP A 106 -5.15 -12.89 -5.55
C ASP A 106 -3.71 -12.94 -6.06
N CYS A 107 -2.74 -12.40 -5.31
CA CYS A 107 -1.32 -12.49 -5.65
C CYS A 107 -0.80 -13.94 -5.66
N ILE A 108 -1.30 -14.79 -4.75
CA ILE A 108 -0.97 -16.23 -4.74
C ILE A 108 -1.52 -16.90 -6.02
N LEU A 109 -2.74 -16.58 -6.45
CA LEU A 109 -3.32 -17.10 -7.69
C LEU A 109 -2.49 -16.68 -8.90
N ILE A 110 -2.13 -15.39 -8.99
CA ILE A 110 -1.23 -14.84 -10.01
C ILE A 110 0.10 -15.60 -10.04
N ALA A 111 0.73 -15.80 -8.88
CA ALA A 111 1.99 -16.53 -8.76
C ALA A 111 1.89 -17.98 -9.26
N ASN A 112 0.78 -18.66 -8.95
CA ASN A 112 0.53 -20.02 -9.42
C ASN A 112 0.33 -20.07 -10.94
N GLU A 113 -0.46 -19.15 -11.51
CA GLU A 113 -0.72 -19.10 -12.95
C GLU A 113 0.55 -18.79 -13.76
N VAL A 114 1.32 -17.78 -13.34
CA VAL A 114 2.57 -17.40 -14.01
C VAL A 114 3.62 -18.51 -13.83
N GLY A 115 3.75 -19.05 -12.62
CA GLY A 115 4.67 -20.17 -12.36
C GLY A 115 4.35 -21.40 -13.20
N LYS A 116 3.07 -21.73 -13.35
CA LYS A 116 2.60 -22.81 -14.23
C LYS A 116 2.97 -22.55 -15.69
N ARG A 117 2.67 -21.37 -16.23
CA ARG A 117 3.02 -20.99 -17.61
C ARG A 117 4.53 -21.04 -17.87
N ILE A 118 5.35 -20.52 -16.95
CA ILE A 118 6.82 -20.60 -17.04
C ILE A 118 7.27 -22.07 -17.11
N GLY A 119 6.74 -22.92 -16.21
CA GLY A 119 7.10 -24.33 -16.17
C GLY A 119 6.67 -25.11 -17.42
N GLU A 120 5.45 -24.88 -17.89
CA GLU A 120 4.85 -25.63 -18.99
C GLU A 120 5.34 -25.15 -20.36
N GLU A 121 5.41 -23.84 -20.59
CA GLU A 121 5.76 -23.25 -21.89
C GLU A 121 7.26 -23.09 -22.08
N LEU A 122 8.00 -22.65 -21.04
CA LEU A 122 9.45 -22.38 -21.14
C LEU A 122 10.31 -23.56 -20.70
N LYS A 123 9.69 -24.60 -20.10
CA LYS A 123 10.39 -25.78 -19.55
C LYS A 123 11.47 -25.42 -18.52
N ILE A 124 11.20 -24.41 -17.70
CA ILE A 124 12.06 -23.98 -16.59
C ILE A 124 11.49 -24.55 -15.28
N PRO A 125 12.29 -25.20 -14.42
CA PRO A 125 11.84 -25.61 -13.09
C PRO A 125 11.42 -24.39 -12.25
N VAL A 126 10.20 -24.43 -11.69
CA VAL A 126 9.66 -23.34 -10.87
C VAL A 126 9.41 -23.81 -9.44
N TYR A 127 9.83 -22.99 -8.48
CA TYR A 127 9.59 -23.18 -7.05
C TYR A 127 8.70 -22.06 -6.52
N LEU A 128 7.57 -22.41 -5.92
CA LEU A 128 6.74 -21.42 -5.25
C LEU A 128 7.31 -21.09 -3.87
N TYR A 129 7.35 -19.80 -3.51
CA TYR A 129 7.96 -19.33 -2.27
C TYR A 129 7.11 -18.26 -1.55
N GLU A 130 7.51 -17.91 -0.31
CA GLU A 130 6.76 -17.05 0.62
C GLU A 130 5.31 -17.51 0.80
N GLU A 131 4.32 -16.64 0.63
CA GLU A 131 2.89 -16.94 0.83
C GLU A 131 2.35 -17.91 -0.23
N ALA A 132 3.03 -18.04 -1.38
CA ALA A 132 2.67 -19.02 -2.41
C ALA A 132 3.29 -20.40 -2.18
N ALA A 133 4.17 -20.56 -1.19
CA ALA A 133 4.88 -21.81 -0.96
C ALA A 133 3.95 -22.97 -0.60
N LYS A 134 4.10 -24.12 -1.27
CA LYS A 134 3.34 -25.35 -0.94
C LYS A 134 3.88 -26.09 0.30
N SER A 135 5.02 -25.66 0.84
CA SER A 135 5.59 -26.20 2.07
C SER A 135 6.28 -25.12 2.89
N LYS A 136 6.25 -25.26 4.23
CA LYS A 136 6.84 -24.30 5.17
C LYS A 136 8.35 -24.10 4.98
N GLU A 137 9.04 -25.10 4.43
CA GLU A 137 10.48 -25.03 4.14
C GLU A 137 10.79 -24.07 2.98
N ARG A 138 9.88 -23.99 1.99
CA ARG A 138 10.01 -23.16 0.78
C ARG A 138 9.55 -21.72 0.98
N SER A 139 8.90 -21.40 2.10
CA SER A 139 8.55 -20.01 2.43
C SER A 139 9.78 -19.11 2.46
N ASN A 140 10.91 -19.60 2.99
CA ASN A 140 12.16 -18.84 3.01
C ASN A 140 12.94 -19.02 1.69
N LEU A 141 13.07 -17.92 0.94
CA LEU A 141 13.81 -17.86 -0.31
C LEU A 141 15.27 -18.34 -0.19
N ALA A 142 15.94 -18.12 0.93
CA ALA A 142 17.31 -18.59 1.13
C ALA A 142 17.42 -20.11 1.13
N ASN A 143 16.40 -20.81 1.65
CA ASN A 143 16.31 -22.26 1.53
C ASN A 143 16.10 -22.66 0.08
N VAL A 144 15.15 -22.01 -0.61
CA VAL A 144 14.88 -22.27 -2.03
C VAL A 144 16.14 -22.07 -2.89
N ARG A 145 16.98 -21.07 -2.59
CA ARG A 145 18.24 -20.78 -3.29
C ARG A 145 19.47 -21.53 -2.76
N GLN A 146 19.34 -22.41 -1.76
CA GLN A 146 20.51 -23.05 -1.13
C GLN A 146 21.42 -23.80 -2.13
N GLY A 147 22.69 -23.40 -2.22
CA GLY A 147 23.63 -23.97 -3.19
C GLY A 147 23.56 -23.33 -4.59
N GLU A 148 22.72 -22.30 -4.76
CA GLU A 148 22.67 -21.43 -5.94
C GLU A 148 22.44 -22.21 -7.26
N TYR A 149 22.86 -21.65 -8.39
CA TYR A 149 22.77 -22.28 -9.70
C TYR A 149 23.59 -23.58 -9.78
N GLU A 150 24.78 -23.57 -9.20
CA GLU A 150 25.73 -24.70 -9.23
C GLU A 150 25.17 -25.94 -8.52
N GLY A 151 24.44 -25.76 -7.42
CA GLY A 151 23.83 -26.85 -6.65
C GLY A 151 22.52 -27.40 -7.22
N LEU A 152 21.94 -26.77 -8.26
CA LEU A 152 20.67 -27.24 -8.85
C LEU A 152 20.77 -28.64 -9.46
N LYS A 153 21.93 -28.99 -10.02
CA LYS A 153 22.16 -30.30 -10.64
C LYS A 153 21.99 -31.45 -9.65
N ASP A 154 22.46 -31.26 -8.41
CA ASP A 154 22.42 -32.28 -7.36
C ASP A 154 21.01 -32.43 -6.76
N ARG A 155 20.17 -31.40 -6.87
CA ARG A 155 18.79 -31.41 -6.37
C ARG A 155 17.86 -32.29 -7.19
N VAL A 156 18.15 -32.53 -8.47
CA VAL A 156 17.32 -33.34 -9.37
C VAL A 156 17.18 -34.78 -8.89
N SER A 157 18.15 -35.29 -8.11
CA SER A 157 18.08 -36.62 -7.49
C SER A 157 17.25 -36.70 -6.21
N ASN A 158 16.87 -35.58 -5.59
CA ASN A 158 16.17 -35.57 -4.31
C ASN A 158 14.68 -35.21 -4.50
N PRO A 159 13.74 -36.15 -4.27
CA PRO A 159 12.29 -35.90 -4.41
C PRO A 159 11.75 -34.70 -3.61
N GLN A 160 12.40 -34.32 -2.50
CA GLN A 160 12.02 -33.14 -1.70
C GLN A 160 12.15 -31.84 -2.49
N TRP A 161 13.07 -31.80 -3.46
CA TRP A 161 13.34 -30.66 -4.33
C TRP A 161 12.62 -30.73 -5.68
N LYS A 162 11.60 -31.60 -5.81
CA LYS A 162 10.73 -31.61 -6.98
C LYS A 162 10.08 -30.21 -7.17
N PRO A 163 10.25 -29.57 -8.34
CA PRO A 163 9.67 -28.24 -8.59
C PRO A 163 8.15 -28.31 -8.57
N ASP A 164 7.52 -27.18 -8.23
CA ASP A 164 6.06 -27.05 -8.19
C ASP A 164 5.46 -27.06 -9.59
N TYR A 165 6.17 -26.48 -10.56
CA TYR A 165 5.84 -26.51 -11.99
C TYR A 165 7.10 -26.72 -12.84
N GLY A 166 6.90 -27.20 -14.07
CA GLY A 166 7.99 -27.46 -15.00
C GLY A 166 8.68 -28.81 -14.81
N PRO A 167 9.71 -29.11 -15.62
CA PRO A 167 10.34 -30.42 -15.61
C PRO A 167 11.21 -30.60 -14.36
N PHE A 168 11.23 -31.81 -13.80
CA PHE A 168 12.17 -32.17 -12.74
C PHE A 168 13.52 -32.58 -13.35
N SER A 169 14.17 -31.62 -13.99
CA SER A 169 15.46 -31.78 -14.67
C SER A 169 16.26 -30.48 -14.60
N PHE A 170 17.59 -30.58 -14.58
CA PHE A 170 18.44 -29.40 -14.59
C PHE A 170 18.40 -28.71 -15.96
N ASN A 171 18.06 -27.42 -15.98
CA ASN A 171 18.10 -26.58 -17.18
C ASN A 171 19.38 -25.74 -17.13
N GLU A 172 20.42 -26.15 -17.87
CA GLU A 172 21.74 -25.51 -17.81
C GLU A 172 21.71 -24.06 -18.35
N LYS A 173 20.86 -23.76 -19.34
CA LYS A 173 20.82 -22.41 -19.92
C LYS A 173 20.13 -21.43 -18.96
N SER A 174 18.97 -21.84 -18.43
CA SER A 174 18.07 -20.94 -17.71
C SER A 174 18.14 -21.06 -16.19
N GLY A 175 18.63 -22.18 -15.65
CA GLY A 175 18.55 -22.50 -14.23
C GLY A 175 17.13 -22.81 -13.77
N ALA A 176 16.76 -22.31 -12.59
CA ALA A 176 15.41 -22.40 -12.02
C ALA A 176 14.89 -21.02 -11.60
N THR A 177 13.58 -20.86 -11.47
CA THR A 177 12.94 -19.60 -11.08
C THR A 177 12.08 -19.78 -9.84
N ALA A 178 12.23 -18.89 -8.86
CA ALA A 178 11.30 -18.81 -7.73
C ALA A 178 10.18 -17.81 -8.04
N VAL A 179 8.93 -18.23 -7.94
CA VAL A 179 7.76 -17.37 -8.17
C VAL A 179 6.96 -17.32 -6.88
N GLY A 180 6.52 -16.14 -6.44
CA GLY A 180 5.88 -16.06 -5.13
C GLY A 180 4.97 -14.87 -4.97
N ALA A 181 4.26 -14.86 -3.85
CA ALA A 181 3.48 -13.73 -3.39
C ALA A 181 4.03 -13.32 -2.02
N ARG A 182 4.20 -12.01 -1.80
CA ARG A 182 4.74 -11.50 -0.53
C ARG A 182 4.20 -10.12 -0.22
N GLU A 183 4.31 -9.74 1.04
CA GLU A 183 4.05 -8.36 1.47
C GLU A 183 5.08 -7.39 0.89
N PHE A 184 4.66 -6.12 0.81
CA PHE A 184 5.49 -5.04 0.29
C PHE A 184 6.73 -4.86 1.17
N LEU A 185 7.91 -4.80 0.55
CA LEU A 185 9.17 -4.59 1.24
C LEU A 185 9.58 -3.14 1.09
N ILE A 186 9.66 -2.42 2.20
CA ILE A 186 10.17 -1.05 2.23
C ILE A 186 11.65 -1.10 2.61
N ALA A 187 12.53 -0.66 1.70
CA ALA A 187 13.93 -0.43 2.00
C ALA A 187 14.09 1.01 2.51
N TRP A 188 14.56 1.15 3.74
CA TRP A 188 14.53 2.41 4.47
C TRP A 188 15.79 2.55 5.32
N ASN A 189 16.49 3.69 5.18
CA ASN A 189 17.70 3.97 5.94
C ASN A 189 17.47 5.16 6.87
N ILE A 190 17.78 5.02 8.16
CA ILE A 190 17.73 6.12 9.13
C ILE A 190 19.14 6.68 9.33
N ASN A 191 19.30 8.00 9.18
CA ASN A 191 20.58 8.69 9.19
C ASN A 191 20.98 9.14 10.60
N LEU A 192 22.23 8.92 10.97
CA LEU A 192 22.80 9.33 12.25
C LEU A 192 23.86 10.43 12.06
N ASN A 193 23.98 11.32 13.05
CA ASN A 193 24.98 12.40 13.08
C ASN A 193 26.42 11.94 13.40
N THR A 194 26.83 10.77 12.92
CA THR A 194 28.14 10.16 13.17
C THR A 194 28.54 9.27 12.01
N THR A 195 29.83 9.08 11.76
CA THR A 195 30.39 8.10 10.82
C THR A 195 30.74 6.77 11.47
N ASP A 196 30.61 6.63 12.80
CA ASP A 196 30.94 5.38 13.47
C ASP A 196 29.83 4.34 13.31
N ARG A 197 30.09 3.38 12.41
CA ARG A 197 29.24 2.23 12.11
C ARG A 197 28.84 1.40 13.35
N LYS A 198 29.63 1.43 14.43
CA LYS A 198 29.33 0.66 15.65
C LYS A 198 28.03 1.12 16.28
N TYR A 199 27.77 2.43 16.27
CA TYR A 199 26.53 2.97 16.84
C TYR A 199 25.32 2.59 16.01
N ALA A 200 25.42 2.72 14.68
CA ALA A 200 24.35 2.28 13.77
C ALA A 200 24.03 0.79 13.96
N ASN A 201 25.04 -0.08 14.08
CA ASN A 201 24.83 -1.50 14.36
C ASN A 201 24.21 -1.73 15.74
N ASP A 202 24.65 -1.00 16.76
CA ASP A 202 24.15 -1.16 18.12
C ASP A 202 22.65 -0.88 18.20
N ILE A 203 22.17 0.14 17.48
CA ILE A 203 20.74 0.49 17.38
C ILE A 203 20.01 -0.50 16.46
N ALA A 204 20.57 -0.81 15.27
CA ALA A 204 19.97 -1.77 14.33
C ALA A 204 19.67 -3.12 14.98
N TYR A 205 20.56 -3.58 15.85
CA TYR A 205 20.45 -4.86 16.54
C TYR A 205 19.40 -4.87 17.65
N GLU A 206 19.04 -3.70 18.19
CA GLU A 206 17.92 -3.55 19.11
C GLU A 206 16.58 -3.52 18.36
N LEU A 207 16.56 -2.95 17.14
CA LEU A 207 15.33 -2.79 16.35
C LEU A 207 14.93 -4.08 15.61
N ARG A 208 15.88 -4.77 14.98
CA ARG A 208 15.59 -5.90 14.07
C ARG A 208 15.06 -7.14 14.79
N GLU A 209 14.24 -7.93 14.09
CA GLU A 209 13.62 -9.16 14.59
C GLU A 209 14.63 -10.20 15.11
N ARG A 210 15.76 -10.34 14.40
CA ARG A 210 16.85 -11.24 14.82
C ARG A 210 17.44 -10.86 16.19
N GLY A 211 17.27 -9.61 16.61
CA GLY A 211 17.85 -9.09 17.83
C GLY A 211 19.36 -9.14 17.81
N ARG A 212 19.92 -9.51 18.97
CA ARG A 212 21.36 -9.44 19.25
C ARG A 212 21.81 -10.49 20.24
N TRP A 213 23.11 -10.69 20.35
CA TRP A 213 23.63 -11.50 21.45
C TRP A 213 23.40 -10.80 22.78
N LYS A 214 22.91 -11.55 23.75
CA LYS A 214 22.78 -11.12 25.14
C LYS A 214 24.14 -10.75 25.68
N ARG A 215 24.21 -9.62 26.37
CA ARG A 215 25.39 -9.16 27.09
C ARG A 215 25.04 -8.73 28.51
N GLU A 216 26.03 -8.83 29.38
CA GLU A 216 25.95 -8.45 30.79
C GLU A 216 27.10 -7.49 31.17
N GLY A 217 26.98 -6.86 32.34
CA GLY A 217 27.96 -5.91 32.87
C GLY A 217 27.79 -4.51 32.28
N ASN A 218 28.81 -4.00 31.59
CA ASN A 218 28.81 -2.63 31.06
C ASN A 218 28.02 -2.51 29.75
N THR A 219 26.70 -2.55 29.84
CA THR A 219 25.80 -2.49 28.68
C THR A 219 25.18 -1.11 28.43
N GLU A 220 25.35 -0.16 29.35
CA GLU A 220 24.74 1.17 29.25
C GLU A 220 25.81 2.28 29.20
N PRO A 221 25.70 3.26 28.28
CA PRO A 221 24.69 3.37 27.22
C PRO A 221 25.03 2.52 25.97
N PHE A 222 26.20 1.88 25.95
CA PHE A 222 26.73 1.18 24.78
C PHE A 222 26.73 -0.34 24.98
N TYR A 223 25.67 -1.00 24.52
CA TYR A 223 25.45 -2.42 24.79
C TYR A 223 26.58 -3.31 24.25
N TYR A 224 27.21 -2.93 23.14
CA TYR A 224 28.33 -3.66 22.56
C TYR A 224 29.57 -3.76 23.48
N LYS A 225 29.67 -2.95 24.55
CA LYS A 225 30.78 -3.02 25.52
C LYS A 225 30.60 -4.13 26.57
N GLY A 226 29.39 -4.65 26.76
CA GLY A 226 29.11 -5.72 27.71
C GLY A 226 29.73 -7.06 27.29
N LYS A 227 29.87 -7.99 28.23
CA LYS A 227 30.40 -9.33 27.98
C LYS A 227 29.30 -10.21 27.38
N VAL A 228 29.61 -10.97 26.32
CA VAL A 228 28.64 -11.90 25.69
C VAL A 228 28.30 -13.04 26.64
N VAL A 229 27.00 -13.31 26.79
CA VAL A 229 26.49 -14.48 27.51
C VAL A 229 26.38 -15.63 26.53
N ASN A 230 27.04 -16.75 26.83
CA ASN A 230 26.97 -17.98 26.06
C ASN A 230 26.13 -19.02 26.80
N PHE A 231 25.58 -19.98 26.08
CA PHE A 231 25.01 -21.18 26.69
C PHE A 231 26.09 -21.91 27.49
N PRO A 232 25.85 -22.20 28.77
CA PRO A 232 26.80 -22.91 29.61
C PRO A 232 26.83 -24.41 29.25
N GLU A 233 27.97 -25.05 29.47
CA GLU A 233 28.14 -26.50 29.24
C GLU A 233 27.44 -27.36 30.31
N ASP A 234 26.99 -26.75 31.41
CA ASP A 234 26.35 -27.42 32.54
C ASP A 234 24.86 -27.73 32.32
N GLY A 235 24.33 -27.47 31.13
CA GLY A 235 22.95 -27.78 30.75
C GLY A 235 21.92 -26.71 31.12
N ARG A 236 22.33 -25.60 31.75
CA ARG A 236 21.39 -24.50 32.06
C ARG A 236 21.01 -23.68 30.83
N HIS A 237 19.80 -23.14 30.86
CA HIS A 237 19.17 -22.40 29.77
C HIS A 237 18.93 -20.93 30.18
N PRO A 238 19.91 -20.03 30.00
CA PRO A 238 19.73 -18.60 30.24
C PRO A 238 18.71 -17.98 29.28
N CYS A 239 17.84 -17.14 29.83
CA CYS A 239 16.92 -16.32 29.05
C CYS A 239 17.68 -15.20 28.34
N GLY A 240 17.29 -14.92 27.10
CA GLY A 240 17.86 -13.84 26.29
C GLY A 240 17.47 -12.42 26.75
N ASN A 241 16.29 -12.29 27.34
CA ASN A 241 15.63 -10.99 27.53
C ASN A 241 15.67 -10.48 28.98
N ASP A 242 16.00 -11.33 29.94
CA ASP A 242 16.14 -11.01 31.35
C ASP A 242 17.19 -11.90 32.02
N ASP A 243 17.39 -11.74 33.33
CA ASP A 243 18.40 -12.47 34.10
C ASP A 243 17.96 -13.87 34.54
N TYR A 244 16.78 -14.35 34.09
CA TYR A 244 16.32 -15.69 34.43
C TYR A 244 17.17 -16.77 33.75
N VAL A 245 17.46 -17.84 34.48
CA VAL A 245 18.20 -19.01 33.99
C VAL A 245 17.44 -20.24 34.43
N ALA A 246 16.97 -21.04 33.46
CA ALA A 246 16.23 -22.25 33.71
C ALA A 246 17.14 -23.48 33.75
N ASP A 247 16.69 -24.55 34.40
CA ASP A 247 17.41 -25.83 34.43
C ASP A 247 17.11 -26.70 33.20
N SER A 248 16.07 -26.37 32.43
CA SER A 248 15.68 -27.08 31.20
C SER A 248 15.11 -26.16 30.12
N PHE A 249 15.07 -26.65 28.88
CA PHE A 249 14.43 -25.94 27.77
C PHE A 249 12.93 -25.74 27.99
N GLU A 250 12.23 -26.73 28.54
CA GLU A 250 10.78 -26.70 28.79
C GLU A 250 10.42 -25.63 29.83
N GLU A 251 11.24 -25.51 30.86
CA GLU A 251 11.09 -24.46 31.88
C GLU A 251 11.37 -23.08 31.27
N LEU A 252 12.45 -22.91 30.51
CA LEU A 252 12.73 -21.63 29.84
C LEU A 252 11.62 -21.27 28.84
N SER A 253 11.12 -22.24 28.08
CA SER A 253 10.03 -22.06 27.12
C SER A 253 8.74 -21.60 27.81
N SER A 254 8.43 -22.16 28.97
CA SER A 254 7.29 -21.76 29.79
C SER A 254 7.45 -20.34 30.34
N HIS A 255 8.61 -20.00 30.89
CA HIS A 255 8.93 -18.63 31.32
C HIS A 255 8.80 -17.63 30.17
N TYR A 256 9.39 -17.97 29.03
CA TYR A 256 9.42 -17.13 27.84
C TYR A 256 8.01 -16.87 27.28
N LYS A 257 7.16 -17.91 27.23
CA LYS A 257 5.76 -17.79 26.82
C LYS A 257 4.94 -16.97 27.82
N ASN A 258 5.10 -17.22 29.13
CA ASN A 258 4.30 -16.53 30.16
C ASN A 258 4.66 -15.05 30.27
N LYS A 259 5.94 -14.70 30.14
CA LYS A 259 6.41 -13.33 30.33
C LYS A 259 6.36 -12.49 29.06
N TYR A 260 6.65 -13.09 27.91
CA TYR A 260 6.78 -12.35 26.64
C TYR A 260 5.71 -12.73 25.61
N GLY A 261 4.90 -13.76 25.86
CA GLY A 261 3.87 -14.22 24.92
C GLY A 261 4.45 -14.87 23.65
N LYS A 262 5.75 -15.17 23.61
CA LYS A 262 6.46 -15.66 22.42
C LYS A 262 6.77 -17.16 22.53
N ASN A 263 6.95 -17.81 21.38
CA ASN A 263 7.32 -19.23 21.29
C ASN A 263 8.84 -19.39 21.16
N LEU A 264 9.48 -19.95 22.20
CA LEU A 264 10.93 -20.11 22.22
C LEU A 264 11.43 -21.15 21.21
N GLU A 265 10.66 -22.20 20.95
CA GLU A 265 11.04 -23.25 19.99
C GLU A 265 11.08 -22.71 18.56
N GLU A 266 10.08 -21.92 18.17
CA GLU A 266 10.08 -21.23 16.89
C GLU A 266 11.21 -20.20 16.80
N ARG A 267 11.53 -19.54 17.92
CA ARG A 267 12.67 -18.62 18.01
C ARG A 267 14.00 -19.33 17.82
N TYR A 268 14.24 -20.45 18.50
CA TYR A 268 15.47 -21.23 18.32
C TYR A 268 15.59 -21.75 16.90
N LYS A 269 14.48 -22.23 16.31
CA LYS A 269 14.44 -22.67 14.92
C LYS A 269 14.82 -21.54 13.95
N SER A 270 14.29 -20.34 14.13
CA SER A 270 14.62 -19.19 13.26
C SER A 270 16.07 -18.71 13.40
N LEU A 271 16.66 -18.88 14.60
CA LEU A 271 18.07 -18.59 14.86
C LEU A 271 19.01 -19.76 14.54
N GLN A 272 18.48 -20.91 14.11
CA GLN A 272 19.22 -22.15 13.87
C GLN A 272 19.96 -22.68 15.13
N ILE A 273 19.37 -22.47 16.30
CA ILE A 273 19.85 -22.99 17.58
C ILE A 273 19.24 -24.38 17.79
N ASN A 274 20.09 -25.37 18.08
CA ASN A 274 19.63 -26.70 18.46
C ASN A 274 19.03 -26.64 19.88
N LYS A 275 17.74 -26.96 20.02
CA LYS A 275 17.03 -26.95 21.31
C LYS A 275 17.54 -28.00 22.31
N GLU A 276 18.01 -29.15 21.81
CA GLU A 276 18.46 -30.28 22.64
C GLU A 276 19.89 -30.05 23.15
N LYS A 277 20.70 -29.35 22.36
CA LYS A 277 22.09 -29.02 22.71
C LYS A 277 22.43 -27.61 22.24
N PRO A 278 21.87 -26.56 22.89
CA PRO A 278 22.16 -25.19 22.52
C PRO A 278 23.63 -24.89 22.79
N SER A 279 24.26 -24.13 21.91
CA SER A 279 25.67 -23.76 22.03
C SER A 279 25.91 -22.38 21.44
N GLY A 280 26.99 -21.73 21.87
CA GLY A 280 27.33 -20.38 21.44
C GLY A 280 26.56 -19.28 22.18
N PRO A 281 26.44 -18.08 21.59
CA PRO A 281 25.82 -16.94 22.24
C PRO A 281 24.32 -17.08 22.43
N VAL A 282 23.84 -16.65 23.59
CA VAL A 282 22.40 -16.48 23.87
C VAL A 282 21.90 -15.24 23.14
N PHE A 283 20.70 -15.29 22.57
CA PHE A 283 20.12 -14.16 21.84
C PHE A 283 19.09 -13.41 22.68
N LYS A 284 19.29 -12.10 22.82
CA LYS A 284 18.27 -11.13 23.23
C LYS A 284 17.44 -10.76 22.01
N ASP A 285 16.13 -10.69 22.18
CA ASP A 285 15.22 -10.32 21.11
C ASP A 285 15.31 -8.84 20.74
N GLY A 286 14.99 -8.56 19.48
CA GLY A 286 14.75 -7.19 19.04
C GLY A 286 13.32 -6.75 19.30
N LYS A 287 13.09 -5.46 19.10
CA LYS A 287 11.81 -4.80 19.41
C LYS A 287 10.74 -5.00 18.35
N PHE A 288 11.14 -5.17 17.08
CA PHE A 288 10.21 -5.28 15.96
C PHE A 288 10.37 -6.61 15.25
N ASP A 289 9.24 -7.25 14.95
CA ASP A 289 9.18 -8.43 14.08
C ASP A 289 9.10 -7.97 12.60
N HIS A 290 9.41 -8.83 11.63
CA HIS A 290 9.42 -8.46 10.19
C HIS A 290 10.38 -7.33 9.80
N VAL A 291 11.35 -7.00 10.65
CA VAL A 291 12.37 -5.97 10.40
C VAL A 291 13.74 -6.61 10.35
N LYS A 292 14.44 -6.40 9.23
CA LYS A 292 15.87 -6.73 9.09
C LYS A 292 16.64 -5.42 9.12
N ALA A 293 17.71 -5.34 9.91
CA ALA A 293 18.53 -4.13 9.96
C ALA A 293 20.01 -4.41 10.18
N ILE A 294 20.84 -3.49 9.68
CA ILE A 294 22.29 -3.45 9.86
C ILE A 294 22.79 -2.01 9.89
N GLY A 295 23.91 -1.75 10.57
CA GLY A 295 24.60 -0.47 10.51
C GLY A 295 25.53 -0.38 9.31
N TRP A 296 25.39 0.67 8.51
CA TRP A 296 26.21 0.97 7.34
C TRP A 296 26.81 2.38 7.42
N VAL A 297 27.81 2.68 6.59
CA VAL A 297 28.38 4.03 6.45
C VAL A 297 28.37 4.38 4.97
N ILE A 298 27.82 5.55 4.65
CA ILE A 298 27.89 6.10 3.30
C ILE A 298 28.88 7.25 3.33
N ASP A 299 30.02 7.05 2.68
CA ASP A 299 31.11 8.02 2.68
C ASP A 299 30.73 9.31 1.97
N GLU A 300 29.89 9.26 0.91
CA GLU A 300 29.41 10.46 0.21
C GLU A 300 28.65 11.40 1.15
N TYR A 301 27.82 10.84 2.04
CA TYR A 301 27.02 11.61 2.98
C TYR A 301 27.75 11.95 4.28
N LYS A 302 28.92 11.33 4.53
CA LYS A 302 29.66 11.41 5.80
C LYS A 302 28.78 11.10 7.02
N LYS A 303 27.86 10.15 6.84
CA LYS A 303 26.90 9.69 7.84
C LYS A 303 26.90 8.16 7.91
N SER A 304 26.68 7.64 9.10
CA SER A 304 26.30 6.25 9.32
C SER A 304 24.78 6.14 9.28
N GLN A 305 24.31 4.99 8.84
CA GLN A 305 22.91 4.70 8.65
C GLN A 305 22.52 3.39 9.32
N ILE A 306 21.31 3.37 9.88
CA ILE A 306 20.61 2.13 10.20
C ILE A 306 19.88 1.74 8.92
N SER A 307 20.46 0.82 8.15
CA SER A 307 19.84 0.32 6.92
C SER A 307 18.87 -0.81 7.24
N MET A 308 17.64 -0.68 6.78
CA MET A 308 16.52 -1.54 7.17
C MET A 308 15.72 -2.03 5.97
N ASN A 309 15.27 -3.28 6.05
CA ASN A 309 14.23 -3.85 5.20
C ASN A 309 13.03 -4.21 6.07
N LEU A 310 11.92 -3.51 5.83
CA LEU A 310 10.64 -3.75 6.50
C LEU A 310 9.87 -4.71 5.60
N THR A 311 9.85 -5.99 5.99
CA THR A 311 9.21 -7.05 5.18
C THR A 311 7.70 -7.09 5.33
N ASN A 312 7.16 -6.44 6.37
CA ASN A 312 5.73 -6.20 6.55
C ASN A 312 5.52 -4.92 7.37
N TYR A 313 5.25 -3.81 6.69
CA TYR A 313 5.04 -2.51 7.34
C TYR A 313 3.72 -2.44 8.13
N LYS A 314 2.76 -3.33 7.88
CA LYS A 314 1.48 -3.38 8.61
C LYS A 314 1.68 -3.92 10.03
N ILE A 315 2.69 -4.78 10.23
CA ILE A 315 3.08 -5.31 11.56
C ILE A 315 4.04 -4.36 12.25
N SER A 316 5.05 -3.87 11.53
CA SER A 316 6.07 -2.96 12.05
C SER A 316 6.10 -1.67 11.23
N PRO A 317 5.23 -0.69 11.54
CA PRO A 317 5.10 0.55 10.79
C PRO A 317 6.34 1.45 10.91
N PRO A 318 6.70 2.19 9.83
CA PRO A 318 7.89 3.06 9.83
C PRO A 318 7.91 4.08 10.97
N HIS A 319 6.78 4.71 11.29
CA HIS A 319 6.70 5.74 12.33
C HIS A 319 6.99 5.20 13.74
N LEU A 320 6.57 3.97 14.06
CA LEU A 320 6.88 3.35 15.36
C LEU A 320 8.36 2.97 15.45
N ILE A 321 8.92 2.43 14.36
CA ILE A 321 10.33 2.12 14.28
C ILE A 321 11.17 3.40 14.40
N TYR A 322 10.77 4.49 13.73
CA TYR A 322 11.48 5.77 13.78
C TYR A 322 11.53 6.33 15.20
N GLU A 323 10.39 6.37 15.89
CA GLU A 323 10.31 6.84 17.27
C GLU A 323 11.18 6.01 18.21
N GLU A 324 11.23 4.70 18.01
CA GLU A 324 12.06 3.83 18.83
C GLU A 324 13.54 3.98 18.50
N ALA A 325 13.90 4.17 17.23
CA ALA A 325 15.25 4.51 16.81
C ALA A 325 15.72 5.83 17.44
N ILE A 326 14.85 6.85 17.51
CA ILE A 326 15.14 8.12 18.20
C ILE A 326 15.45 7.89 19.67
N LYS A 327 14.63 7.10 20.37
CA LYS A 327 14.87 6.77 21.78
C LYS A 327 16.20 6.04 21.97
N GLU A 328 16.50 5.05 21.12
CA GLU A 328 17.75 4.29 21.20
C GLU A 328 19.00 5.12 20.84
N ALA A 329 18.88 6.03 19.88
CA ALA A 329 19.95 6.97 19.54
C ALA A 329 20.22 7.94 20.70
N ASN A 330 19.17 8.52 21.30
CA ASN A 330 19.28 9.47 22.41
C ASN A 330 19.95 8.87 23.65
N LYS A 331 19.67 7.60 23.98
CA LYS A 331 20.38 6.89 25.07
C LYS A 331 21.90 6.91 24.91
N ARG A 332 22.38 6.96 23.66
CA ARG A 332 23.79 6.94 23.29
C ARG A 332 24.38 8.33 23.02
N GLY A 333 23.58 9.39 23.18
CA GLY A 333 23.97 10.77 22.84
C GLY A 333 24.08 11.02 21.34
N ILE A 334 23.37 10.23 20.52
CA ILE A 334 23.39 10.30 19.05
C ILE A 334 22.07 10.89 18.58
N MET A 335 22.15 11.72 17.54
CA MET A 335 20.97 12.32 16.92
C MET A 335 20.67 11.61 15.61
N ILE A 336 19.39 11.32 15.39
CA ILE A 336 18.88 11.01 14.05
C ILE A 336 18.71 12.33 13.30
N THR A 337 19.26 12.43 12.08
CA THR A 337 19.15 13.63 11.24
C THR A 337 17.97 13.57 10.27
N GLY A 338 17.46 12.37 10.00
CA GLY A 338 16.38 12.11 9.07
C GLY A 338 16.48 10.69 8.54
N SER A 339 15.91 10.43 7.38
CA SER A 339 15.96 9.10 6.75
C SER A 339 15.80 9.20 5.22
N GLU A 340 15.87 8.06 4.54
CA GLU A 340 15.66 7.96 3.09
C GLU A 340 14.94 6.65 2.74
N ILE A 341 14.06 6.71 1.74
CA ILE A 341 13.46 5.52 1.13
C ILE A 341 14.26 5.14 -0.11
N VAL A 342 14.77 3.91 -0.11
CA VAL A 342 15.41 3.30 -1.27
C VAL A 342 14.33 2.55 -2.06
N GLY A 343 14.13 2.92 -3.32
CA GLY A 343 13.00 2.45 -4.13
C GLY A 343 11.69 3.18 -3.79
N LEU A 344 10.63 2.41 -3.55
CA LEU A 344 9.24 2.90 -3.41
C LEU A 344 8.68 2.65 -2.00
N ILE A 345 7.62 3.39 -1.64
CA ILE A 345 6.85 3.19 -0.41
C ILE A 345 5.33 3.18 -0.71
N PRO A 346 4.53 2.28 -0.08
CA PRO A 346 3.09 2.28 -0.26
C PRO A 346 2.44 3.53 0.36
N TYR A 347 1.46 4.11 -0.32
CA TYR A 347 0.66 5.24 0.16
C TYR A 347 0.12 5.01 1.57
N GLN A 348 -0.43 3.83 1.84
CA GLN A 348 -1.00 3.51 3.13
C GLN A 348 0.04 3.58 4.26
N SER A 349 1.28 3.15 4.00
CA SER A 349 2.37 3.20 5.00
C SER A 349 2.73 4.63 5.39
N ILE A 350 2.82 5.53 4.40
CA ILE A 350 3.19 6.93 4.66
C ILE A 350 2.00 7.74 5.19
N LYS A 351 0.77 7.42 4.76
CA LYS A 351 -0.47 7.98 5.31
C LYS A 351 -0.60 7.68 6.80
N GLU A 352 -0.36 6.43 7.22
CA GLU A 352 -0.38 6.05 8.63
C GLU A 352 0.66 6.80 9.45
N ALA A 353 1.87 7.00 8.90
CA ALA A 353 2.89 7.82 9.53
C ALA A 353 2.43 9.29 9.69
N GLY A 354 1.88 9.89 8.62
CA GLY A 354 1.34 11.25 8.68
C GLY A 354 0.23 11.41 9.73
N VAL A 355 -0.75 10.50 9.73
CA VAL A 355 -1.83 10.49 10.74
C VAL A 355 -1.28 10.33 12.16
N PHE A 356 -0.31 9.44 12.37
CA PHE A 356 0.35 9.25 13.67
C PHE A 356 0.97 10.56 14.19
N TYR A 357 1.74 11.26 13.35
CA TYR A 357 2.39 12.50 13.73
C TYR A 357 1.41 13.68 13.89
N LEU A 358 0.37 13.76 13.05
CA LEU A 358 -0.74 14.72 13.24
C LEU A 358 -1.40 14.53 14.61
N ARG A 359 -1.69 13.29 15.01
CA ARG A 359 -2.24 12.98 16.34
C ARG A 359 -1.29 13.38 17.47
N LYS A 360 0.00 13.10 17.33
CA LYS A 360 1.04 13.50 18.30
C LYS A 360 1.11 15.03 18.47
N MET A 361 0.87 15.78 17.40
CA MET A 361 0.81 17.25 17.42
C MET A 361 -0.57 17.82 17.84
N LYS A 362 -1.56 16.98 18.14
CA LYS A 362 -2.97 17.40 18.36
C LYS A 362 -3.51 18.23 17.19
N LYS A 363 -3.16 17.82 15.97
CA LYS A 363 -3.67 18.39 14.71
C LYS A 363 -4.76 17.49 14.13
N SER A 364 -5.50 18.03 13.16
CA SER A 364 -6.56 17.28 12.49
C SER A 364 -5.95 16.17 11.63
N THR A 365 -6.62 15.02 11.63
CA THR A 365 -6.27 13.86 10.79
C THR A 365 -7.09 13.81 9.49
N GLY A 366 -8.14 14.62 9.37
CA GLY A 366 -8.98 14.73 8.17
C GLY A 366 -8.52 15.80 7.18
N LEU A 367 -7.24 15.74 6.80
CA LEU A 367 -6.65 16.61 5.78
C LEU A 367 -6.69 15.96 4.39
N PRO A 368 -6.53 16.72 3.30
CA PRO A 368 -6.28 16.16 1.97
C PRO A 368 -5.14 15.14 1.97
N SER A 369 -5.26 14.09 1.15
CA SER A 369 -4.30 12.98 1.11
C SER A 369 -2.84 13.43 0.94
N LEU A 370 -2.58 14.40 0.07
CA LEU A 370 -1.23 14.94 -0.15
C LEU A 370 -0.67 15.65 1.09
N ASP A 371 -1.50 16.37 1.85
CA ASP A 371 -1.06 17.06 3.08
C ASP A 371 -0.68 16.05 4.17
N ILE A 372 -1.43 14.94 4.28
CA ILE A 372 -1.10 13.85 5.21
C ILE A 372 0.22 13.19 4.80
N VAL A 373 0.39 12.90 3.49
CA VAL A 373 1.63 12.32 2.96
C VAL A 373 2.82 13.23 3.23
N GLU A 374 2.68 14.53 2.93
CA GLU A 374 3.72 15.53 3.18
C GLU A 374 4.06 15.63 4.67
N ASN A 375 3.07 15.56 5.56
CA ASN A 375 3.34 15.48 6.99
C ASN A 375 4.15 14.23 7.38
N GLY A 376 3.85 13.08 6.79
CA GLY A 376 4.61 11.84 6.97
C GLY A 376 6.06 11.97 6.49
N ILE A 377 6.26 12.55 5.30
CA ILE A 377 7.58 12.81 4.70
C ILE A 377 8.44 13.68 5.62
N GLN A 378 7.88 14.80 6.09
CA GLN A 378 8.59 15.72 6.98
C GLN A 378 8.90 15.08 8.33
N SER A 379 7.93 14.37 8.92
CA SER A 379 8.08 13.80 10.26
C SER A 379 9.10 12.66 10.31
N LEU A 380 9.20 11.86 9.23
CA LEU A 380 10.23 10.83 9.09
C LEU A 380 11.55 11.39 8.54
N GLY A 381 11.58 12.64 8.11
CA GLY A 381 12.75 13.28 7.53
C GLY A 381 13.22 12.62 6.23
N LEU A 382 12.30 12.17 5.36
CA LEU A 382 12.63 11.36 4.16
C LEU A 382 13.46 12.10 3.09
N ARG A 383 13.72 13.41 3.28
CA ARG A 383 14.48 14.28 2.37
C ARG A 383 15.88 14.62 2.88
N ASP A 384 16.41 13.88 3.85
CA ASP A 384 17.67 14.26 4.54
C ASP A 384 18.93 14.13 3.66
N VAL A 385 18.97 13.13 2.76
CA VAL A 385 20.16 12.87 1.91
C VAL A 385 19.84 12.86 0.41
N SER A 386 18.57 12.76 0.04
CA SER A 386 18.10 12.85 -1.35
C SER A 386 16.74 13.54 -1.42
N PRO A 387 16.34 14.09 -2.58
CA PRO A 387 14.95 14.49 -2.81
C PRO A 387 13.96 13.34 -2.62
N PHE A 388 12.71 13.70 -2.36
CA PHE A 388 11.60 12.76 -2.27
C PHE A 388 10.43 13.34 -3.07
N GLU A 389 10.31 12.88 -4.33
CA GLU A 389 9.22 13.23 -5.23
C GLU A 389 8.06 12.26 -5.02
N ILE A 390 6.88 12.77 -4.67
CA ILE A 390 5.75 11.95 -4.20
C ILE A 390 5.26 11.04 -5.33
N GLU A 391 5.15 11.58 -6.54
CA GLU A 391 4.64 10.91 -7.73
C GLU A 391 5.53 9.74 -8.16
N GLU A 392 6.83 9.83 -7.86
CA GLU A 392 7.82 8.79 -8.19
C GLU A 392 7.96 7.76 -7.07
N LYS A 393 7.91 8.19 -5.81
CA LYS A 393 8.23 7.36 -4.64
C LYS A 393 7.03 6.70 -3.99
N VAL A 394 5.84 7.29 -4.08
CA VAL A 394 4.64 6.83 -3.36
C VAL A 394 3.76 6.01 -4.29
N LEU A 395 3.65 4.72 -4.01
CA LEU A 395 2.84 3.80 -4.79
C LEU A 395 1.41 3.72 -4.26
N GLY A 396 0.42 3.78 -5.15
CA GLY A 396 -1.00 3.69 -4.79
C GLY A 396 -1.58 4.99 -4.22
N LEU A 397 -1.00 6.14 -4.58
CA LEU A 397 -1.54 7.45 -4.22
C LEU A 397 -2.95 7.63 -4.83
N PRO A 398 -3.97 8.06 -4.06
CA PRO A 398 -5.30 8.30 -4.59
C PRO A 398 -5.30 9.55 -5.47
N LEU A 399 -5.22 9.35 -6.78
CA LEU A 399 -5.25 10.42 -7.78
C LEU A 399 -6.65 10.57 -8.37
N MET A 400 -7.11 11.81 -8.48
CA MET A 400 -8.30 12.15 -9.27
C MET A 400 -7.91 12.17 -10.74
N ASN A 401 -8.38 11.19 -11.52
CA ASN A 401 -8.01 11.02 -12.93
C ASN A 401 -9.13 11.47 -13.91
N GLY A 402 -10.18 12.12 -13.43
CA GLY A 402 -11.29 12.59 -14.25
C GLY A 402 -10.92 13.82 -15.08
N GLU A 403 -11.42 13.93 -16.30
CA GLU A 403 -11.12 15.09 -17.15
C GLU A 403 -11.79 16.35 -16.60
N LEU A 404 -13.08 16.26 -16.23
CA LEU A 404 -13.88 17.39 -15.77
C LEU A 404 -13.41 17.89 -14.41
N VAL A 405 -13.19 16.98 -13.45
CA VAL A 405 -12.77 17.35 -12.09
C VAL A 405 -11.40 18.02 -12.03
N ASN A 406 -10.54 17.79 -13.04
CA ASN A 406 -9.22 18.41 -13.15
C ASN A 406 -9.19 19.69 -14.01
N LYS A 407 -10.32 20.12 -14.60
CA LYS A 407 -10.38 21.43 -15.28
C LYS A 407 -10.22 22.55 -14.27
N GLN A 408 -9.63 23.66 -14.70
CA GLN A 408 -9.68 24.89 -13.92
C GLN A 408 -11.14 25.32 -13.76
N THR A 409 -11.48 25.97 -12.65
CA THR A 409 -12.88 26.35 -12.36
C THR A 409 -13.50 27.16 -13.50
N PHE A 410 -12.73 28.08 -14.10
CA PHE A 410 -13.18 28.87 -15.25
C PHE A 410 -13.54 27.97 -16.44
N ASP A 411 -12.62 27.08 -16.84
CA ASP A 411 -12.84 26.16 -17.96
C ASP A 411 -14.00 25.18 -17.69
N PHE A 412 -14.16 24.71 -16.45
CA PHE A 412 -15.28 23.84 -16.08
C PHE A 412 -16.62 24.56 -16.25
N VAL A 413 -16.72 25.81 -15.81
CA VAL A 413 -17.96 26.61 -15.93
C VAL A 413 -18.26 26.91 -17.40
N ASP A 414 -17.25 27.28 -18.18
CA ASP A 414 -17.40 27.47 -19.64
C ASP A 414 -17.89 26.18 -20.29
N GLU A 415 -17.28 25.03 -19.96
CA GLU A 415 -17.64 23.72 -20.51
C GLU A 415 -19.11 23.35 -20.24
N VAL A 416 -19.59 23.55 -19.01
CA VAL A 416 -21.01 23.32 -18.63
C VAL A 416 -21.98 24.21 -19.41
N SER A 417 -21.52 25.36 -19.90
CA SER A 417 -22.35 26.33 -20.64
C SER A 417 -22.30 26.15 -22.17
N ARG A 418 -21.52 25.20 -22.68
CA ARG A 418 -21.41 24.94 -24.13
C ARG A 418 -22.68 24.29 -24.68
N ASP A 419 -22.83 24.36 -26.01
CA ASP A 419 -23.86 23.65 -26.76
C ASP A 419 -23.51 22.14 -26.91
N THR A 420 -23.32 21.47 -25.78
CA THR A 420 -23.05 20.04 -25.68
C THR A 420 -24.01 19.40 -24.66
N PRO A 421 -24.39 18.12 -24.84
CA PRO A 421 -25.31 17.44 -23.94
C PRO A 421 -24.69 17.07 -22.58
N ALA A 422 -23.35 17.07 -22.47
CA ALA A 422 -22.60 16.83 -21.25
C ALA A 422 -21.30 17.67 -21.27
N PRO A 423 -20.75 18.08 -20.11
CA PRO A 423 -21.22 17.83 -18.74
C PRO A 423 -22.54 18.53 -18.41
N GLY A 424 -23.35 17.91 -17.54
CA GLY A 424 -24.72 18.35 -17.26
C GLY A 424 -25.00 18.64 -15.78
N GLY A 425 -26.30 18.67 -15.44
CA GLY A 425 -26.75 18.97 -14.08
C GLY A 425 -26.28 17.97 -13.02
N GLY A 426 -26.02 16.71 -13.37
CA GLY A 426 -25.49 15.70 -12.46
C GLY A 426 -24.04 15.96 -12.05
N SER A 427 -23.15 16.25 -13.01
CA SER A 427 -21.77 16.70 -12.75
C SER A 427 -21.73 17.94 -11.84
N VAL A 428 -22.58 18.94 -12.10
CA VAL A 428 -22.69 20.15 -11.26
C VAL A 428 -23.24 19.83 -9.87
N ALA A 429 -24.21 18.93 -9.77
CA ALA A 429 -24.77 18.49 -8.48
C ALA A 429 -23.71 17.80 -7.60
N ALA A 430 -22.87 16.95 -8.21
CA ALA A 430 -21.76 16.29 -7.53
C ALA A 430 -20.73 17.31 -7.01
N LEU A 431 -20.35 18.28 -7.85
CA LEU A 431 -19.45 19.36 -7.45
C LEU A 431 -20.02 20.23 -6.32
N ALA A 432 -21.30 20.58 -6.38
CA ALA A 432 -21.97 21.33 -5.30
C ALA A 432 -21.96 20.55 -3.98
N GLY A 433 -22.24 19.24 -4.04
CA GLY A 433 -22.12 18.35 -2.89
C GLY A 433 -20.70 18.30 -2.32
N SER A 434 -19.67 18.18 -3.18
CA SER A 434 -18.29 18.10 -2.72
C SER A 434 -17.84 19.40 -2.04
N LEU A 435 -18.28 20.55 -2.54
CA LEU A 435 -18.04 21.85 -1.91
C LEU A 435 -18.75 21.94 -0.55
N GLY A 436 -19.98 21.42 -0.45
CA GLY A 436 -20.70 21.31 0.82
C GLY A 436 -19.94 20.49 1.87
N ALA A 437 -19.48 19.29 1.48
CA ALA A 437 -18.66 18.43 2.33
C ALA A 437 -17.34 19.12 2.73
N ALA A 438 -16.69 19.80 1.79
CA ALA A 438 -15.42 20.52 2.02
C ALA A 438 -15.58 21.63 3.06
N LEU A 439 -16.66 22.42 3.01
CA LEU A 439 -16.91 23.49 3.99
C LEU A 439 -17.15 22.94 5.40
N GLY A 440 -17.98 21.91 5.55
CA GLY A 440 -18.18 21.25 6.85
C GLY A 440 -16.87 20.66 7.41
N THR A 441 -16.08 20.02 6.55
CA THR A 441 -14.76 19.47 6.86
C THR A 441 -13.76 20.55 7.27
N MET A 442 -13.75 21.67 6.56
CA MET A 442 -12.89 22.83 6.86
C MET A 442 -13.18 23.35 8.27
N VAL A 443 -14.46 23.49 8.65
CA VAL A 443 -14.85 23.96 9.99
C VAL A 443 -14.40 22.97 11.07
N ALA A 444 -14.50 21.66 10.83
CA ALA A 444 -13.95 20.65 11.72
C ALA A 444 -12.43 20.81 11.88
N ASN A 445 -11.70 20.98 10.76
CA ASN A 445 -10.25 21.18 10.76
C ASN A 445 -9.82 22.48 11.47
N LEU A 446 -10.53 23.59 11.25
CA LEU A 446 -10.26 24.89 11.90
C LEU A 446 -10.61 24.91 13.39
N SER A 447 -11.45 23.97 13.82
CA SER A 447 -11.79 23.77 15.23
C SER A 447 -10.68 23.02 15.97
N VAL A 448 -10.01 22.05 15.31
CA VAL A 448 -8.89 21.31 15.90
C VAL A 448 -7.72 22.25 16.24
N GLY A 449 -7.23 22.17 17.47
CA GLY A 449 -6.12 22.98 17.99
C GLY A 449 -6.53 24.30 18.63
N LYS A 450 -7.84 24.58 18.74
CA LYS A 450 -8.36 25.66 19.59
C LYS A 450 -8.76 25.07 20.94
N SER A 451 -8.23 25.66 22.02
CA SER A 451 -8.36 25.13 23.38
C SER A 451 -9.79 24.82 23.82
N LYS A 452 -10.78 25.61 23.39
CA LYS A 452 -12.20 25.39 23.72
C LYS A 452 -12.83 24.14 23.10
N PHE A 453 -12.16 23.51 22.13
CA PHE A 453 -12.62 22.32 21.43
C PHE A 453 -11.75 21.09 21.72
N ASP A 454 -10.86 21.17 22.72
CA ASP A 454 -9.95 20.07 23.04
C ASP A 454 -10.70 18.81 23.48
N ASP A 455 -11.83 18.95 24.18
CA ASP A 455 -12.70 17.84 24.58
C ASP A 455 -13.39 17.16 23.39
N ASP A 456 -13.58 17.89 22.28
CA ASP A 456 -14.18 17.39 21.04
C ASP A 456 -13.14 16.88 20.02
N TYR A 457 -11.85 16.83 20.37
CA TYR A 457 -10.76 16.50 19.45
C TYR A 457 -11.01 15.24 18.62
N GLU A 458 -11.36 14.12 19.25
CA GLU A 458 -11.62 12.86 18.55
C GLU A 458 -12.87 12.93 17.66
N LYS A 459 -13.90 13.65 18.09
CA LYS A 459 -15.12 13.87 17.30
C LYS A 459 -14.81 14.71 16.05
N LEU A 460 -14.04 15.78 16.19
CA LEU A 460 -13.63 16.65 15.09
C LEU A 460 -12.72 15.94 14.09
N CYS A 461 -11.77 15.12 14.55
CA CYS A 461 -10.95 14.28 13.70
C CYS A 461 -11.82 13.28 12.90
N LYS A 462 -12.78 12.62 13.55
CA LYS A 462 -13.69 11.70 12.86
C LYS A 462 -14.59 12.39 11.83
N ILE A 463 -15.13 13.57 12.15
CA ILE A 463 -15.93 14.39 11.24
C ILE A 463 -15.10 14.76 10.02
N SER A 464 -13.88 15.27 10.22
CA SER A 464 -13.03 15.70 9.12
C SER A 464 -12.54 14.53 8.25
N GLU A 465 -12.16 13.39 8.82
CA GLU A 465 -11.80 12.17 8.08
C GLU A 465 -12.96 11.68 7.20
N THR A 466 -14.17 11.63 7.77
CA THR A 466 -15.38 11.24 7.04
C THR A 466 -15.72 12.24 5.94
N GLY A 467 -15.58 13.52 6.24
CA GLY A 467 -15.80 14.60 5.29
C GLY A 467 -14.85 14.56 4.09
N GLN A 468 -13.56 14.24 4.28
CA GLN A 468 -12.62 14.02 3.16
C GLN A 468 -13.07 12.87 2.26
N MET A 469 -13.48 11.73 2.85
CA MET A 469 -13.95 10.58 2.07
C MET A 469 -15.20 10.89 1.24
N ILE A 470 -16.16 11.63 1.81
CA ILE A 470 -17.39 12.06 1.11
C ILE A 470 -17.05 13.05 0.00
N LYS A 471 -16.20 14.04 0.30
CA LYS A 471 -15.72 15.04 -0.66
C LYS A 471 -15.05 14.36 -1.85
N ASP A 472 -14.12 13.42 -1.61
CA ASP A 472 -13.43 12.69 -2.68
C ASP A 472 -14.39 11.80 -3.49
N SER A 473 -15.38 11.16 -2.83
CA SER A 473 -16.40 10.37 -3.51
C SER A 473 -17.28 11.22 -4.44
N LEU A 474 -17.65 12.43 -4.02
CA LEU A 474 -18.42 13.37 -4.83
C LEU A 474 -17.60 13.97 -5.97
N LEU A 475 -16.32 14.26 -5.75
CA LEU A 475 -15.42 14.68 -6.82
C LEU A 475 -15.30 13.62 -7.92
N LYS A 476 -15.20 12.34 -7.54
CA LYS A 476 -15.22 11.23 -8.50
C LYS A 476 -16.52 11.17 -9.30
N ALA A 477 -17.65 11.47 -8.65
CA ALA A 477 -18.97 11.45 -9.28
C ALA A 477 -19.15 12.53 -10.37
N VAL A 478 -18.34 13.61 -10.36
CA VAL A 478 -18.38 14.67 -11.39
C VAL A 478 -18.18 14.09 -12.79
N ASP A 479 -17.18 13.23 -12.95
CA ASP A 479 -16.87 12.56 -14.21
C ASP A 479 -17.74 11.31 -14.44
N GLU A 480 -18.08 10.56 -13.38
CA GLU A 480 -18.91 9.36 -13.50
C GLU A 480 -20.30 9.66 -14.07
N ASP A 481 -20.88 10.84 -13.79
CA ASP A 481 -22.18 11.25 -14.33
C ASP A 481 -22.13 11.34 -15.87
N THR A 482 -21.11 12.02 -16.40
CA THR A 482 -20.91 12.15 -17.85
C THR A 482 -20.63 10.78 -18.49
N ASN A 483 -19.70 10.00 -17.91
CA ASN A 483 -19.34 8.67 -18.41
C ASN A 483 -20.52 7.67 -18.38
N ALA A 484 -21.42 7.78 -17.40
CA ALA A 484 -22.59 6.91 -17.32
C ALA A 484 -23.62 7.25 -18.39
N PHE A 485 -23.76 8.53 -18.76
CA PHE A 485 -24.67 8.97 -19.81
C PHE A 485 -24.17 8.60 -21.22
N ASP A 486 -22.87 8.52 -21.43
CA ASP A 486 -22.29 8.09 -22.71
C ASP A 486 -22.81 6.72 -23.17
N SER A 487 -23.00 5.77 -22.23
CA SER A 487 -23.59 4.46 -22.53
C SER A 487 -25.01 4.56 -23.10
N VAL A 488 -25.79 5.58 -22.70
CA VAL A 488 -27.12 5.85 -23.26
C VAL A 488 -26.99 6.43 -24.67
N ILE A 489 -26.06 7.38 -24.89
CA ILE A 489 -25.80 7.97 -26.21
C ILE A 489 -25.35 6.90 -27.21
N GLU A 490 -24.43 6.02 -26.82
CA GLU A 490 -23.97 4.89 -27.63
C GLU A 490 -25.13 3.97 -28.02
N ALA A 491 -25.97 3.60 -27.05
CA ALA A 491 -27.17 2.81 -27.31
C ALA A 491 -28.15 3.53 -28.25
N MET A 492 -28.31 4.86 -28.14
CA MET A 492 -29.16 5.65 -29.02
C MET A 492 -28.68 5.60 -30.48
N ARG A 493 -27.36 5.56 -30.70
CA ARG A 493 -26.70 5.53 -32.01
C ARG A 493 -26.71 4.16 -32.69
N MET A 494 -27.09 3.09 -31.99
CA MET A 494 -27.15 1.75 -32.57
C MET A 494 -28.13 1.67 -33.76
N PRO A 495 -27.89 0.77 -34.75
CA PRO A 495 -28.80 0.51 -35.85
C PRO A 495 -30.21 0.13 -35.40
N LYS A 496 -31.19 0.35 -36.27
CA LYS A 496 -32.61 0.16 -35.95
C LYS A 496 -33.43 -0.33 -37.15
N ASP A 497 -32.77 -0.97 -38.11
CA ASP A 497 -33.38 -1.32 -39.39
C ASP A 497 -34.06 -2.70 -39.30
N THR A 498 -33.44 -3.64 -38.58
CA THR A 498 -34.01 -4.98 -38.35
C THR A 498 -34.75 -5.10 -37.01
N LYS A 499 -35.58 -6.14 -36.87
CA LYS A 499 -36.26 -6.43 -35.60
C LYS A 499 -35.27 -6.76 -34.48
N GLU A 500 -34.24 -7.55 -34.80
CA GLU A 500 -33.18 -7.95 -33.87
C GLU A 500 -32.33 -6.75 -33.42
N GLU A 501 -32.03 -5.82 -34.33
CA GLU A 501 -31.37 -4.56 -34.00
C GLU A 501 -32.23 -3.69 -33.08
N LYS A 502 -33.54 -3.56 -33.36
CA LYS A 502 -34.47 -2.80 -32.50
C LYS A 502 -34.56 -3.39 -31.09
N GLU A 503 -34.60 -4.71 -30.97
CA GLU A 503 -34.63 -5.42 -29.68
C GLU A 503 -33.32 -5.23 -28.92
N THR A 504 -32.17 -5.40 -29.59
CA THR A 504 -30.84 -5.20 -28.99
C THR A 504 -30.65 -3.75 -28.55
N ARG A 505 -30.99 -2.79 -29.42
CA ARG A 505 -30.97 -1.36 -29.11
C ARG A 505 -31.87 -1.04 -27.91
N SER A 506 -33.09 -1.57 -27.86
CA SER A 506 -33.98 -1.35 -26.71
C SER A 506 -33.41 -1.94 -25.43
N ARG A 507 -32.74 -3.11 -25.48
CA ARG A 507 -32.11 -3.71 -24.30
C ARG A 507 -30.94 -2.88 -23.80
N MET A 508 -30.02 -2.51 -24.70
CA MET A 508 -28.86 -1.65 -24.40
C MET A 508 -29.30 -0.29 -23.83
N MET A 509 -30.34 0.33 -24.39
CA MET A 509 -30.92 1.57 -23.87
C MET A 509 -31.43 1.40 -22.43
N GLN A 510 -32.12 0.29 -22.12
CA GLN A 510 -32.64 0.05 -20.76
C GLN A 510 -31.52 -0.23 -19.75
N GLU A 511 -30.47 -0.97 -20.15
CA GLU A 511 -29.28 -1.19 -19.33
C GLU A 511 -28.52 0.14 -19.10
N GLY A 512 -28.37 0.95 -20.15
CA GLY A 512 -27.77 2.28 -20.11
C GLY A 512 -28.50 3.21 -19.14
N TYR A 513 -29.83 3.33 -19.25
CA TYR A 513 -30.61 4.16 -18.32
C TYR A 513 -30.54 3.68 -16.87
N LYS A 514 -30.53 2.36 -16.63
CA LYS A 514 -30.36 1.83 -15.26
C LYS A 514 -29.02 2.26 -14.66
N LYS A 515 -27.93 2.17 -15.44
CA LYS A 515 -26.60 2.64 -15.03
C LYS A 515 -26.55 4.16 -14.82
N ALA A 516 -27.09 4.92 -15.76
CA ALA A 516 -27.17 6.38 -15.70
C ALA A 516 -28.14 6.90 -14.61
N THR A 517 -29.02 6.05 -14.06
CA THR A 517 -29.87 6.40 -12.90
C THR A 517 -29.15 6.14 -11.57
N ASP A 518 -28.27 5.13 -11.51
CA ASP A 518 -27.57 4.78 -10.28
C ASP A 518 -26.58 5.86 -9.85
N VAL A 519 -25.79 6.41 -10.79
CA VAL A 519 -24.80 7.45 -10.47
C VAL A 519 -25.41 8.71 -9.82
N PRO A 520 -26.49 9.32 -10.36
CA PRO A 520 -27.17 10.41 -9.68
C PRO A 520 -27.79 10.00 -8.34
N LEU A 521 -28.32 8.78 -8.19
CA LEU A 521 -28.86 8.34 -6.89
C LEU A 521 -27.75 8.19 -5.84
N GLN A 522 -26.57 7.67 -6.22
CA GLN A 522 -25.40 7.67 -5.33
C GLN A 522 -24.95 9.10 -5.01
N THR A 523 -25.01 10.02 -5.98
CA THR A 523 -24.72 11.44 -5.74
C THR A 523 -25.67 12.04 -4.71
N VAL A 524 -26.99 11.78 -4.79
CA VAL A 524 -27.96 12.19 -3.75
C VAL A 524 -27.56 11.65 -2.38
N LYS A 525 -27.22 10.37 -2.30
CA LYS A 525 -26.80 9.72 -1.05
C LYS A 525 -25.53 10.33 -0.47
N GLN A 526 -24.55 10.68 -1.30
CA GLN A 526 -23.31 11.32 -0.85
C GLN A 526 -23.53 12.78 -0.44
N CYS A 527 -24.40 13.53 -1.14
CA CYS A 527 -24.83 14.86 -0.70
C CYS A 527 -25.56 14.83 0.65
N LEU A 528 -26.40 13.81 0.90
CA LEU A 528 -26.99 13.57 2.21
C LEU A 528 -25.91 13.31 3.28
N ALA A 529 -24.87 12.54 2.96
CA ALA A 529 -23.75 12.33 3.87
C ALA A 529 -22.98 13.64 4.15
N ALA A 530 -22.80 14.51 3.14
CA ALA A 530 -22.22 15.84 3.31
C ALA A 530 -23.08 16.73 4.25
N LEU A 531 -24.41 16.67 4.12
CA LEU A 531 -25.34 17.34 5.03
C LEU A 531 -25.21 16.85 6.47
N ARG A 532 -25.01 15.54 6.68
CA ARG A 532 -24.75 14.99 8.03
C ARG A 532 -23.47 15.57 8.63
N ILE A 533 -22.40 15.73 7.85
CA ILE A 533 -21.16 16.42 8.28
C ILE A 533 -21.46 17.86 8.71
N CYS A 534 -22.19 18.62 7.88
CA CYS A 534 -22.58 20.00 8.21
C CYS A 534 -23.46 20.07 9.47
N CYS A 535 -24.38 19.13 9.65
CA CYS A 535 -25.25 19.07 10.82
C CYS A 535 -24.45 18.77 12.09
N GLU A 536 -23.58 17.74 12.07
CA GLU A 536 -22.74 17.38 13.22
C GLU A 536 -21.81 18.52 13.65
N ILE A 537 -21.18 19.20 12.69
CA ILE A 537 -20.28 20.32 13.03
C ILE A 537 -21.05 21.55 13.51
N SER A 538 -22.31 21.73 13.10
CA SER A 538 -23.15 22.86 13.55
C SER A 538 -23.45 22.85 15.05
N GLU A 539 -23.38 21.68 15.69
CA GLU A 539 -23.56 21.54 17.14
C GLU A 539 -22.35 22.06 17.92
N ILE A 540 -21.16 21.96 17.34
CA ILE A 540 -19.87 22.25 17.99
C ILE A 540 -19.38 23.66 17.63
N MET A 541 -19.68 24.14 16.42
CA MET A 541 -19.09 25.35 15.85
C MET A 541 -19.20 26.62 16.70
N ASP A 542 -18.31 27.56 16.39
CA ASP A 542 -18.40 28.94 16.84
C ASP A 542 -19.23 29.82 15.91
N ALA A 543 -19.64 30.98 16.43
CA ALA A 543 -20.26 32.06 15.65
C ALA A 543 -19.45 32.45 14.40
N GLY A 544 -18.12 32.57 14.52
CA GLY A 544 -17.25 32.96 13.40
C GLY A 544 -17.11 31.91 12.28
N MET A 545 -17.69 30.72 12.44
CA MET A 545 -17.69 29.64 11.45
C MET A 545 -19.10 29.33 10.93
N ALA A 546 -20.13 29.97 11.50
CA ALA A 546 -21.51 29.60 11.25
C ALA A 546 -21.93 29.80 9.78
N SER A 547 -21.40 30.83 9.13
CA SER A 547 -21.62 31.09 7.70
C SER A 547 -21.10 29.96 6.80
N ASP A 548 -19.95 29.38 7.14
CA ASP A 548 -19.33 28.30 6.35
C ASP A 548 -20.15 27.01 6.46
N VAL A 549 -20.58 26.68 7.68
CA VAL A 549 -21.43 25.50 7.93
C VAL A 549 -22.79 25.64 7.23
N GLY A 550 -23.43 26.81 7.34
CA GLY A 550 -24.71 27.07 6.67
C GLY A 550 -24.60 27.02 5.15
N SER A 551 -23.56 27.64 4.59
CA SER A 551 -23.30 27.59 3.14
C SER A 551 -23.04 26.16 2.67
N GLY A 552 -22.27 25.39 3.44
CA GLY A 552 -22.01 23.98 3.14
C GLY A 552 -23.29 23.15 3.09
N ALA A 553 -24.19 23.33 4.07
CA ALA A 553 -25.47 22.64 4.10
C ALA A 553 -26.37 23.02 2.91
N LEU A 554 -26.45 24.30 2.56
CA LEU A 554 -27.24 24.77 1.41
C LEU A 554 -26.72 24.19 0.09
N LEU A 555 -25.40 24.16 -0.11
CA LEU A 555 -24.77 23.57 -1.31
C LEU A 555 -25.00 22.06 -1.38
N ALA A 556 -24.83 21.34 -0.27
CA ALA A 556 -25.07 19.91 -0.23
C ALA A 556 -26.56 19.57 -0.49
N LYS A 557 -27.50 20.36 0.06
CA LYS A 557 -28.92 20.23 -0.25
C LYS A 557 -29.21 20.49 -1.72
N ALA A 558 -28.68 21.57 -2.29
CA ALA A 558 -28.85 21.89 -3.71
C ALA A 558 -28.29 20.79 -4.61
N GLY A 559 -27.14 20.21 -4.25
CA GLY A 559 -26.57 19.04 -4.91
C GLY A 559 -27.50 17.83 -4.84
N ALA A 560 -28.05 17.51 -3.65
CA ALA A 560 -29.00 16.41 -3.50
C ALA A 560 -30.27 16.60 -4.35
N GLU A 561 -30.88 17.79 -4.31
CA GLU A 561 -32.09 18.08 -5.08
C GLU A 561 -31.81 18.05 -6.60
N SER A 562 -30.71 18.64 -7.05
CA SER A 562 -30.30 18.66 -8.46
C SER A 562 -30.01 17.24 -8.99
N ALA A 563 -29.23 16.43 -8.28
CA ALA A 563 -29.01 15.03 -8.64
C ALA A 563 -30.33 14.24 -8.64
N GLY A 564 -31.24 14.53 -7.71
CA GLY A 564 -32.56 13.93 -7.66
C GLY A 564 -33.43 14.21 -8.89
N LEU A 565 -33.28 15.37 -9.53
CA LEU A 565 -33.96 15.66 -10.82
C LEU A 565 -33.44 14.75 -11.93
N ASN A 566 -32.14 14.47 -11.96
CA ASN A 566 -31.51 13.54 -12.91
C ASN A 566 -31.99 12.09 -12.70
N VAL A 567 -32.16 11.65 -11.45
CA VAL A 567 -32.80 10.36 -11.15
C VAL A 567 -34.22 10.32 -11.71
N LYS A 568 -35.04 11.35 -11.44
CA LYS A 568 -36.45 11.40 -11.86
C LYS A 568 -36.62 11.41 -13.38
N ILE A 569 -35.76 12.09 -14.13
CA ILE A 569 -35.85 12.12 -15.60
C ILE A 569 -35.47 10.76 -16.19
N ASN A 570 -34.41 10.10 -15.70
CA ASN A 570 -33.99 8.79 -16.19
C ASN A 570 -35.00 7.69 -15.85
N LEU A 571 -35.65 7.77 -14.69
CA LEU A 571 -36.70 6.81 -14.30
C LEU A 571 -37.90 6.82 -15.26
N LYS A 572 -38.21 7.93 -15.93
CA LYS A 572 -39.31 7.98 -16.92
C LYS A 572 -39.03 7.08 -18.13
N GLU A 573 -37.76 6.90 -18.48
CA GLU A 573 -37.33 6.13 -19.67
C GLU A 573 -37.14 4.62 -19.37
N ILE A 574 -37.09 4.24 -18.10
CA ILE A 574 -36.97 2.84 -17.68
C ILE A 574 -38.34 2.15 -17.77
N LYS A 575 -38.40 0.87 -18.13
CA LYS A 575 -39.64 0.06 -18.19
C LYS A 575 -39.82 -0.88 -16.99
N ASP A 576 -38.74 -1.15 -16.29
CA ASP A 576 -38.72 -2.04 -15.12
C ASP A 576 -39.39 -1.35 -13.92
N GLU A 577 -40.68 -1.64 -13.72
CA GLU A 577 -41.49 -1.05 -12.65
C GLU A 577 -41.01 -1.39 -11.24
N LYS A 578 -40.37 -2.56 -11.06
CA LYS A 578 -39.80 -2.93 -9.76
C LYS A 578 -38.58 -2.07 -9.46
N PHE A 579 -37.70 -1.88 -10.45
CA PHE A 579 -36.55 -0.99 -10.35
C PHE A 579 -37.00 0.44 -10.03
N LYS A 580 -37.99 0.97 -10.77
CA LYS A 580 -38.53 2.32 -10.52
C LYS A 580 -38.97 2.52 -9.09
N LYS A 581 -39.87 1.67 -8.59
CA LYS A 581 -40.43 1.81 -7.23
C LYS A 581 -39.33 1.79 -6.16
N ILE A 582 -38.32 0.93 -6.32
CA ILE A 582 -37.21 0.86 -5.37
C ILE A 582 -36.40 2.16 -5.39
N PHE A 583 -36.07 2.67 -6.58
CA PHE A 583 -35.26 3.88 -6.74
C PHE A 583 -36.02 5.15 -6.33
N GLU A 584 -37.32 5.26 -6.67
CA GLU A 584 -38.17 6.35 -6.22
C GLU A 584 -38.32 6.38 -4.70
N SER A 585 -38.51 5.22 -4.07
CA SER A 585 -38.60 5.13 -2.61
C SER A 585 -37.32 5.63 -1.94
N LYS A 586 -36.15 5.14 -2.40
CA LYS A 586 -34.84 5.57 -1.89
C LYS A 586 -34.59 7.06 -2.11
N LEU A 587 -34.91 7.56 -3.30
CA LEU A 587 -34.76 8.97 -3.63
C LEU A 587 -35.59 9.85 -2.69
N ASN A 588 -36.86 9.51 -2.49
CA ASN A 588 -37.75 10.28 -1.62
C ASN A 588 -37.29 10.24 -0.16
N GLU A 589 -36.82 9.08 0.32
CA GLU A 589 -36.21 8.94 1.64
C GLU A 589 -35.00 9.86 1.81
N PHE A 590 -34.03 9.80 0.88
CA PHE A 590 -32.82 10.60 0.96
C PHE A 590 -33.09 12.12 0.86
N LEU A 591 -33.99 12.54 -0.03
CA LEU A 591 -34.35 13.95 -0.16
C LEU A 591 -35.10 14.47 1.06
N LYS A 592 -35.97 13.65 1.65
CA LYS A 592 -36.67 14.02 2.89
C LYS A 592 -35.67 14.22 4.03
N GLU A 593 -34.77 13.26 4.24
CA GLU A 593 -33.74 13.38 5.28
C GLU A 593 -32.80 14.57 5.01
N SER A 594 -32.46 14.82 3.75
CA SER A 594 -31.63 15.98 3.36
C SER A 594 -32.27 17.31 3.76
N ASN A 595 -33.59 17.43 3.57
CA ASN A 595 -34.34 18.61 3.98
C ASN A 595 -34.33 18.80 5.49
N GLU A 596 -34.62 17.76 6.25
CA GLU A 596 -34.67 17.78 7.72
C GLU A 596 -33.30 18.16 8.32
N LEU A 597 -32.20 17.59 7.79
CA LEU A 597 -30.84 17.92 8.22
C LEU A 597 -30.44 19.35 7.86
N CYS A 598 -30.78 19.82 6.66
CA CYS A 598 -30.49 21.19 6.25
C CYS A 598 -31.23 22.20 7.15
N GLU A 599 -32.50 21.98 7.44
CA GLU A 599 -33.29 22.84 8.33
C GLU A 599 -32.72 22.87 9.75
N THR A 600 -32.36 21.70 10.29
CA THR A 600 -31.73 21.58 11.60
C THR A 600 -30.40 22.33 11.65
N THR A 601 -29.56 22.15 10.61
CA THR A 601 -28.27 22.82 10.50
C THR A 601 -28.43 24.34 10.46
N LEU A 602 -29.35 24.85 9.64
CA LEU A 602 -29.62 26.28 9.52
C LEU A 602 -30.20 26.86 10.81
N LEU A 603 -31.01 26.11 11.55
CA LEU A 603 -31.50 26.52 12.85
C LEU A 603 -30.36 26.65 13.88
N ASN A 604 -29.37 25.75 13.85
CA ASN A 604 -28.18 25.86 14.69
C ASN A 604 -27.30 27.05 14.27
N VAL A 605 -27.14 27.28 12.97
CA VAL A 605 -26.42 28.44 12.40
C VAL A 605 -27.07 29.76 12.85
N ASN A 606 -28.39 29.88 12.70
CA ASN A 606 -29.13 31.09 13.06
C ASN A 606 -29.19 31.35 14.59
N LYS A 607 -28.86 30.37 15.43
CA LYS A 607 -28.68 30.59 16.88
C LYS A 607 -27.31 31.20 17.21
N LYS A 608 -26.35 31.13 16.29
CA LYS A 608 -24.95 31.53 16.48
C LYS A 608 -24.62 32.87 15.80
N ILE A 609 -25.46 33.32 14.88
CA ILE A 609 -25.44 34.63 14.22
C ILE A 609 -26.56 35.46 14.82
#